data_AF-A0A2S1XQL3-F1
#
_entry.id   AF-A0A2S1XQL3-F1
#
_cell.length_a   1.000
_cell.length_b   1.000
_cell.length_c   1.000
_cell.angle_alpha   90.00
_cell.angle_beta   90.00
_cell.angle_gamma   90.00
#
_symmetry.space_group_name_H-M   'P 1'
#
loop_
_entity.id
_entity.type
_entity.pdbx_description
1 polymer ?
#
loop_
_entity_poly.entity_id
_entity_poly.type
_entity_poly.pdbx_seq_one_letter_code
_entity_poly.pdbx_strand_id
1 'polypeptide(L)' 'MLRLGTKVRHHGQDAMVIARTLGGHPSYDLRLADGSIVKYAQEADCEAMLSDGGLRPAGGGGAAERRTG' A
#
# COMPACT_ATOMS: atom_id res chain seq x y z
N MET A 1 5.57 -4.72 -2.90
CA MET A 1 6.34 -3.61 -2.29
C MET A 1 5.41 -2.52 -1.76
N LEU A 2 5.22 -2.49 -0.45
CA LEU A 2 4.38 -1.50 0.25
C LEU A 2 5.06 -0.13 0.30
N ARG A 3 4.25 0.94 0.23
CA ARG A 3 4.74 2.33 0.31
C ARG A 3 4.66 2.84 1.75
N LEU A 4 5.42 3.88 2.04
CA LEU A 4 5.30 4.59 3.32
C LEU A 4 3.88 5.18 3.42
N GLY A 5 3.25 5.06 4.59
CA GLY A 5 1.88 5.50 4.82
C GLY A 5 0.80 4.54 4.30
N THR A 6 1.17 3.44 3.65
CA THR A 6 0.19 2.41 3.26
C THR A 6 -0.44 1.80 4.51
N LYS A 7 -1.78 1.78 4.55
CA LYS A 7 -2.55 1.05 5.55
C LYS A 7 -2.54 -0.44 5.21
N VAL A 8 -2.24 -1.26 6.19
CA VAL A 8 -2.16 -2.72 6.06
C VAL A 8 -2.81 -3.38 7.26
N ARG A 9 -3.10 -4.67 7.13
CA ARG A 9 -3.43 -5.52 8.28
C ARG A 9 -2.24 -6.42 8.59
N HIS A 10 -1.81 -6.42 9.84
CA HIS A 10 -0.70 -7.24 10.33
C HIS A 10 -1.25 -8.18 11.42
N HIS A 11 -1.25 -9.49 11.16
CA HIS A 11 -1.85 -10.50 12.05
C HIS A 11 -3.29 -10.16 12.48
N GLY A 12 -4.11 -9.67 11.55
CA GLY A 12 -5.50 -9.29 11.83
C GLY A 12 -5.69 -7.91 12.48
N GLN A 13 -4.62 -7.17 12.78
CA GLN A 13 -4.69 -5.84 13.37
C GLN A 13 -4.37 -4.74 12.36
N ASP A 14 -5.14 -3.65 12.37
CA ASP A 14 -4.86 -2.48 11.53
C ASP A 14 -3.52 -1.84 11.89
N ALA A 15 -2.75 -1.54 10.85
CA ALA A 15 -1.44 -0.95 10.97
C ALA A 15 -1.14 0.00 9.79
N MET A 16 -0.09 0.81 9.94
CA MET A 16 0.41 1.70 8.90
C MET A 16 1.92 1.55 8.76
N VAL A 17 2.40 1.49 7.51
CA VAL A 17 3.84 1.48 7.22
C VAL A 17 4.45 2.83 7.57
N ILE A 18 5.42 2.85 8.50
CA ILE A 18 6.09 4.07 8.97
C ILE A 18 7.58 4.13 8.65
N ALA A 19 8.20 3.01 8.25
CA ALA A 19 9.53 2.98 7.66
C ALA A 19 9.68 1.80 6.68
N ARG A 20 10.67 1.89 5.79
CA ARG A 20 10.97 0.87 4.78
C ARG A 20 12.47 0.62 4.76
N THR A 21 12.87 -0.63 4.94
CA THR A 21 14.26 -1.09 4.74
C THR A 21 14.32 -1.85 3.44
N LEU A 22 15.08 -1.35 2.46
CA LEU A 22 15.10 -1.86 1.09
C LEU A 22 16.41 -2.57 0.70
N GLY A 23 17.37 -2.65 1.62
CA GLY A 23 18.60 -3.41 1.41
C GLY A 23 18.36 -4.91 1.59
N GLY A 24 18.53 -5.70 0.53
CA GLY A 24 18.29 -7.14 0.57
C GLY A 24 16.80 -7.48 0.57
N HIS A 25 16.33 -8.15 1.62
CA HIS A 25 14.91 -8.51 1.76
C HIS A 25 14.11 -7.31 2.30
N PRO A 26 13.08 -6.85 1.57
CA PRO A 26 12.30 -5.70 1.99
C PRO A 26 11.57 -5.97 3.30
N SER A 27 11.75 -5.10 4.27
CA SER A 27 11.08 -5.16 5.57
C SER A 27 10.56 -3.78 5.99
N TYR A 28 9.57 -3.78 6.89
CA TYR A 28 8.79 -2.59 7.23
C TYR A 28 8.72 -2.39 8.74
N ASP A 29 8.79 -1.13 9.19
CA ASP A 29 8.33 -0.78 10.52
C ASP A 29 6.86 -0.36 10.40
N LEU A 30 6.01 -0.94 11.24
CA LEU A 30 4.58 -0.74 11.24
C LEU A 30 4.17 -0.09 12.57
N ARG A 31 3.31 0.92 12.50
CA ARG A 31 2.60 1.43 13.67
C ARG A 31 1.23 0.76 13.72
N LEU A 32 0.97 0.01 14.79
CA LEU A 32 -0.32 -0.60 15.07
C LEU A 32 -1.35 0.46 15.52
N ALA A 33 -2.64 0.13 15.49
CA ALA A 33 -3.72 1.02 15.94
C ALA A 33 -3.59 1.47 17.41
N ASP A 34 -3.05 0.60 18.27
CA ASP A 34 -2.71 0.88 19.67
C ASP A 34 -1.54 1.88 19.84
N GLY A 35 -0.79 2.15 18.76
CA GLY A 35 0.37 3.04 18.78
C GLY A 35 1.70 2.32 18.97
N SER A 36 1.68 1.05 19.37
CA SER A 36 2.85 0.16 19.37
C SER A 36 3.51 0.05 18.00
N ILE A 37 4.83 -0.19 17.99
CA ILE A 37 5.62 -0.35 16.76
C ILE A 37 6.10 -1.79 16.62
N VAL A 38 5.81 -2.39 15.48
CA VAL A 38 6.42 -3.64 15.02
C VAL A 38 7.56 -3.29 14.08
N LYS A 39 8.73 -3.88 14.26
CA LYS A 39 9.92 -3.60 13.44
C LYS A 39 10.24 -4.78 12.55
N TYR A 40 10.75 -4.48 11.35
CA TYR A 40 11.20 -5.48 10.38
C TYR A 40 10.13 -6.52 9.97
N ALA A 41 8.85 -6.12 9.93
CA ALA A 41 7.78 -6.97 9.41
C ALA A 41 8.03 -7.28 7.93
N GLN A 42 7.82 -8.53 7.53
CA GLN A 42 7.99 -8.90 6.12
C GLN A 42 6.76 -8.49 5.32
N GLU A 43 6.94 -8.36 4.01
CA GLU A 43 5.81 -8.10 3.12
C GLU A 43 4.73 -9.18 3.22
N ALA A 44 5.12 -10.44 3.43
CA ALA A 44 4.19 -11.57 3.54
C ALA A 44 3.30 -11.52 4.81
N ASP A 45 3.75 -10.82 5.86
CA ASP A 45 2.99 -10.65 7.10
C ASP A 45 1.97 -9.50 7.00
N CYS A 46 2.03 -8.73 5.91
CA CYS A 46 1.24 -7.54 5.69
C CYS A 46 0.18 -7.77 4.61
N GLU A 47 -1.08 -7.73 5.01
CA GLU A 47 -2.19 -7.71 4.07
C GLU A 47 -2.45 -6.26 3.62
N ALA A 48 -2.20 -5.96 2.34
CA ALA A 48 -2.48 -4.64 1.80
C ALA A 48 -3.98 -4.38 1.83
N MET A 49 -4.42 -3.39 2.61
CA MET A 49 -5.78 -2.91 2.51
C MET A 49 -5.85 -2.09 1.24
N LEU A 50 -6.55 -2.61 0.22
CA LEU A 50 -6.89 -1.85 -0.98
C LEU A 50 -7.51 -0.54 -0.52
N SER A 51 -6.75 0.56 -0.65
CA SER A 51 -7.32 1.88 -0.46
C SER A 51 -8.29 2.08 -1.60
N ASP A 52 -9.59 1.99 -1.29
CA ASP A 52 -10.65 2.45 -2.18
C ASP A 52 -10.45 3.96 -2.39
N GLY A 53 -9.66 4.33 -3.40
CA GLY A 53 -9.31 5.72 -3.65
C GLY A 53 -7.95 5.96 -4.29
N GLY A 54 -7.87 5.75 -5.61
CA GLY A 54 -7.13 6.70 -6.47
C GLY A 54 -5.77 6.26 -7.04
N LEU A 55 -5.77 5.31 -7.97
CA LEU A 55 -4.96 5.42 -9.19
C LEU A 55 -5.81 5.03 -10.40
N ARG A 56 -6.62 5.99 -10.91
CA ARG A 56 -6.91 5.99 -12.35
C ARG A 56 -5.60 6.45 -13.02
N PRO A 57 -5.02 5.70 -13.98
CA PRO A 57 -3.91 6.25 -14.73
C PRO A 57 -4.43 7.45 -15.53
N ALA A 58 -3.90 8.64 -15.23
CA ALA A 58 -3.97 9.78 -16.13
C ALA A 58 -3.03 9.48 -17.33
N GLY A 59 -3.48 8.61 -18.22
CA GLY A 59 -2.86 8.37 -19.52
C GLY A 59 -3.63 9.17 -20.56
N GLY A 60 -3.20 10.41 -20.82
CA GLY A 60 -3.59 11.11 -22.03
C GLY A 60 -3.01 10.40 -23.24
N GLY A 61 -3.86 10.08 -24.22
CA GLY A 61 -3.43 9.40 -25.44
C GLY A 61 -4.57 8.97 -26.36
N GLY A 62 -5.24 9.95 -26.98
CA GLY A 62 -5.61 9.93 -28.40
C GLY A 62 -6.70 8.98 -28.94
N ALA A 63 -7.61 9.63 -29.71
CA ALA A 63 -8.38 9.11 -30.85
C ALA A 63 -9.63 8.25 -30.51
N ALA A 64 -10.83 8.83 -30.67
CA ALA A 64 -11.66 8.69 -31.88
C ALA A 64 -12.45 7.36 -31.83
N GLU A 65 -13.75 7.24 -32.03
CA GLU A 65 -14.84 8.10 -32.52
C GLU A 65 -16.08 7.16 -32.45
N ARG A 66 -17.30 7.74 -32.45
CA ARG A 66 -18.58 7.10 -32.85
C ARG A 66 -19.26 6.19 -31.79
N ARG A 67 -20.56 6.28 -31.54
CA ARG A 67 -21.66 7.06 -32.13
C ARG A 67 -22.89 6.81 -31.25
N THR A 68 -23.56 7.88 -30.83
CA THR A 68 -24.96 7.85 -30.41
C THR A 68 -25.84 7.74 -31.66
N GLY A 69 -26.86 6.89 -31.60
CA GLY A 69 -27.88 6.70 -32.64
C GLY A 69 -28.75 5.52 -32.28
#